data_AF-A0A2S9FS51-F1
#
_entry.id   AF-A0A2S9FS51-F1
#
_cell.length_a   1.000
_cell.length_b   1.000
_cell.length_c   1.000
_cell.angle_alpha   90.00
_cell.angle_beta   90.00
_cell.angle_gamma   90.00
#
_symmetry.space_group_name_H-M   'P 1'
#
loop_
_entity.id
_entity.type
_entity.pdbx_description
1 polymer ?
#
loop_
_entity_poly.entity_id
_entity_poly.type
_entity_poly.pdbx_seq_one_letter_code
_entity_poly.pdbx_strand_id
1 'polypeptide(L)' 'AFLARFPQIAFVDVEGAGHMVAGDRNDLFADAVLDFLTHHEVAKP' A
#
# COMPACT_ATOMS: atom_id res chain seq x y z
N ALA A 1 -10.80 -3.06 -15.73
CA ALA A 1 -10.37 -3.55 -14.41
C ALA A 1 -10.06 -2.36 -13.50
N PHE A 2 -10.22 -2.50 -12.18
CA PHE A 2 -10.19 -1.39 -11.20
C PHE A 2 -8.98 -0.45 -11.33
N LEU A 3 -7.76 -0.99 -11.34
CA LEU A 3 -6.54 -0.18 -11.46
C LEU A 3 -6.44 0.60 -12.78
N ALA A 4 -6.91 0.01 -13.89
CA ALA A 4 -6.94 0.69 -15.18
C ALA A 4 -7.90 1.90 -15.20
N ARG A 5 -8.88 1.94 -14.28
CA ARG A 5 -9.85 3.04 -14.17
C ARG A 5 -9.31 4.23 -13.36
N PHE A 6 -8.28 4.00 -12.53
CA PHE A 6 -7.72 4.96 -11.58
C PHE A 6 -6.18 4.86 -11.56
N PRO A 7 -5.47 5.49 -12.52
CA PRO A 7 -4.03 5.30 -12.69
C PRO A 7 -3.16 5.76 -11.52
N GLN A 8 -3.71 6.55 -10.59
CA GLN A 8 -3.00 7.10 -9.43
C GLN A 8 -3.08 6.22 -8.17
N ILE A 9 -3.68 5.03 -8.24
CA ILE A 9 -3.79 4.13 -7.09
C ILE A 9 -2.90 2.91 -7.28
N ALA A 10 -2.45 2.34 -6.16
CA ALA A 10 -1.72 1.09 -6.11
C ALA A 10 -2.53 0.02 -5.36
N PHE A 11 -2.20 -1.24 -5.60
CA PHE A 11 -2.71 -2.38 -4.85
C PHE A 11 -1.53 -3.17 -4.30
N VAL A 12 -1.62 -3.55 -3.03
CA VAL A 12 -0.66 -4.42 -2.35
C VAL A 12 -1.45 -5.49 -1.61
N ASP A 13 -0.99 -6.73 -1.67
CA ASP A 13 -1.51 -7.82 -0.86
C ASP A 13 -0.66 -7.98 0.40
N VAL A 14 -1.30 -8.07 1.56
CA VAL A 14 -0.63 -8.23 2.86
C VAL A 14 -0.94 -9.63 3.38
N GLU A 15 -0.16 -10.60 2.88
CA GLU A 15 -0.42 -12.02 3.12
C GLU A 15 -0.38 -12.39 4.62
N GLY A 16 -1.34 -13.20 5.03
CA GLY A 16 -1.42 -13.75 6.39
C GLY A 16 -1.99 -12.80 7.45
N ALA A 17 -2.50 -11.63 7.05
CA ALA A 17 -3.40 -10.84 7.89
C ALA A 17 -4.82 -11.43 7.88
N GLY A 18 -5.49 -11.42 9.03
CA GLY A 18 -6.85 -11.93 9.18
C GLY A 18 -7.81 -10.84 9.64
N HIS A 19 -7.83 -10.56 10.95
CA HIS A 19 -8.81 -9.67 11.56
C HIS A 19 -8.46 -8.20 11.38
N MET A 20 -7.19 -7.84 11.57
CA MET A 20 -6.72 -6.46 11.43
C MET A 20 -5.33 -6.47 10.82
N VAL A 21 -5.19 -5.92 9.61
CA VAL A 21 -3.90 -5.87 8.88
C VAL A 21 -2.79 -5.24 9.72
N ALA A 22 -3.04 -4.06 10.29
CA ALA A 22 -2.11 -3.37 11.18
C ALA A 22 -1.89 -4.07 12.54
N GLY A 23 -2.72 -5.05 12.91
CA GLY A 23 -2.51 -5.87 14.11
C GLY A 23 -1.75 -7.16 13.83
N ASP A 24 -2.06 -7.82 12.72
CA ASP A 24 -1.58 -9.17 12.38
C ASP A 24 -0.27 -9.16 11.57
N ARG A 25 -0.06 -8.12 10.75
CA ARG A 25 1.05 -7.97 9.78
C ARG A 25 1.48 -6.50 9.67
N ASN A 26 1.68 -5.86 10.83
CA ASN A 26 1.99 -4.43 10.85
C ASN A 26 3.29 -4.07 10.14
N ASP A 27 4.28 -4.95 10.17
CA ASP A 27 5.55 -4.82 9.46
C ASP A 27 5.31 -4.70 7.95
N LEU A 28 4.70 -5.71 7.33
CA LEU A 28 4.40 -5.72 5.90
C LEU A 28 3.46 -4.56 5.50
N PHE A 29 2.50 -4.24 6.37
CA PHE A 29 1.58 -3.13 6.14
C PHE A 29 2.29 -1.77 6.16
N ALA A 30 3.08 -1.50 7.20
CA ALA A 30 3.79 -0.24 7.35
C ALA A 30 4.82 -0.04 6.25
N ASP A 31 5.56 -1.09 5.88
CA ASP A 31 6.52 -1.05 4.77
C ASP A 31 5.82 -0.69 3.46
N ALA A 32 4.68 -1.33 3.15
CA ALA A 32 3.91 -1.01 1.95
C ALA A 32 3.39 0.43 1.93
N VAL A 33 2.98 0.97 3.08
CA VAL A 33 2.54 2.37 3.21
C VAL A 33 3.71 3.34 3.01
N LEU A 34 4.86 3.06 3.63
CA LEU A 34 6.06 3.87 3.48
C LEU A 34 6.57 3.86 2.03
N ASP A 35 6.57 2.71 1.38
CA ASP A 35 6.93 2.59 -0.03
C ASP A 35 5.98 3.42 -0.90
N PHE A 36 4.66 3.31 -0.69
CA PHE A 36 3.68 4.12 -1.40
C PHE A 36 3.97 5.62 -1.23
N LEU A 37 4.13 6.09 0.01
CA LEU A 37 4.41 7.51 0.28
C LEU A 37 5.73 7.96 -0.35
N THR A 38 6.79 7.15 -0.27
CA THR A 38 8.10 7.47 -0.86
C THR A 38 8.02 7.62 -2.37
N HIS A 39 7.31 6.73 -3.07
CA HIS A 39 7.12 6.82 -4.52
C HIS A 39 6.28 8.05 -4.93
N HIS A 40 5.38 8.51 -4.06
CA HIS A 40 4.54 9.68 -4.29
C HIS A 40 5.15 11.01 -3.80
N GLU A 41 6.11 11.01 -2.89
CA GLU A 41 6.85 12.22 -2.48
C GLU A 41 7.80 12.72 -3.58
N VAL A 42 8.34 11.82 -4.41
CA VAL A 42 9.13 12.21 -5.62
C VAL A 42 8.26 12.91 -6.67
N ALA A 43 6.92 12.83 -6.56
CA ALA A 43 5.97 13.51 -7.45
C ALA A 43 5.57 14.92 -6.98
N LYS A 44 6.35 15.55 -6.08
CA LYS A 44 6.19 16.96 -5.76
C LYS A 44 7.00 17.81 -6.77
N PRO A 45 6.39 18.76 -7.49
CA PRO A 45 7.11 19.66 -8.38
C PRO A 45 8.09 20.56 -7.61
#